data_AF-A0A7R9SWQ8-F1
#
_entry.id   AF-A0A7R9SWQ8-F1
#
_cell.length_a   1.000
_cell.length_b   1.000
_cell.length_c   1.000
_cell.angle_alpha   90.00
_cell.angle_beta   90.00
_cell.angle_gamma   90.00
#
_symmetry.space_group_name_H-M   'P 1'
#
loop_
_entity.id
_entity.type
_entity.pdbx_description
1 polymer ?
#
loop_
_entity_poly.entity_id
_entity_poly.type
_entity_poly.pdbx_seq_one_letter_code
_entity_poly.pdbx_strand_id
1 'polypeptide(L)'
;DSLLSLADRTAAEPAVRTLRVLDSPGNPISIGVGIGDMPTPAEKPRPVTFLGSMLYQRGVTGARVVARGATAKVAGLSFTGYGSSTDAYGTDYLTAAAAVGGTREECVSFCDRVWQVLREE
;
A
#
# COMPACT_ATOMS: atom_id res chain seq x y z
N ASP A 1 -16.33 4.52 -1.77
CA ASP A 1 -16.90 3.16 -1.89
C ASP A 1 -15.87 2.08 -2.19
N SER A 2 -15.12 2.12 -3.31
CA SER A 2 -14.27 0.99 -3.72
C SER A 2 -13.14 0.62 -2.73
N LEU A 3 -12.40 1.60 -2.19
CA LEU A 3 -11.32 1.33 -1.22
C LEU A 3 -11.82 0.91 0.16
N LEU A 4 -12.95 1.46 0.62
CA LEU A 4 -13.58 1.04 1.87
C LEU A 4 -14.08 -0.41 1.73
N SER A 5 -14.74 -0.72 0.61
CA SER A 5 -15.13 -2.08 0.29
C SER A 5 -13.92 -3.03 0.22
N LEU A 6 -12.78 -2.60 -0.33
CA LEU A 6 -11.56 -3.40 -0.31
C LEU A 6 -11.04 -3.63 1.11
N ALA A 7 -11.01 -2.60 1.95
CA ALA A 7 -10.62 -2.73 3.36
C ALA A 7 -11.54 -3.74 4.08
N ASP A 8 -12.85 -3.63 3.91
CA ASP A 8 -13.82 -4.55 4.49
C ASP A 8 -13.61 -5.99 3.99
N ARG A 9 -13.34 -6.19 2.68
CA ARG A 9 -13.01 -7.50 2.10
C ARG A 9 -11.77 -8.11 2.75
N THR A 10 -10.73 -7.33 2.97
CA THR A 10 -9.50 -7.81 3.64
C THR A 10 -9.71 -8.09 5.12
N ALA A 11 -10.54 -7.31 5.81
CA ALA A 11 -10.88 -7.56 7.20
C ALA A 11 -11.71 -8.84 7.39
N ALA A 12 -12.48 -9.23 6.37
CA ALA A 12 -13.29 -10.45 6.37
C ALA A 12 -12.53 -11.72 5.98
N GLU A 13 -11.28 -11.63 5.51
CA GLU A 13 -10.48 -12.77 5.04
C GLU A 13 -9.25 -13.00 5.94
N PRO A 14 -9.32 -13.91 6.94
CA PRO A 14 -8.29 -14.06 7.96
C PRO A 14 -6.91 -14.48 7.43
N ALA A 15 -6.84 -15.05 6.23
CA ALA A 15 -5.59 -15.49 5.60
C ALA A 15 -4.86 -14.36 4.85
N VAL A 16 -5.47 -13.17 4.76
CA VAL A 16 -4.96 -12.02 4.02
C VAL A 16 -4.63 -10.89 4.98
N ARG A 17 -3.57 -10.12 4.68
CA ARG A 17 -3.27 -8.89 5.42
C ARG A 17 -4.45 -7.93 5.36
N THR A 18 -4.80 -7.35 6.51
CA THR A 18 -5.84 -6.32 6.55
C THR A 18 -5.33 -5.01 5.94
N LEU A 19 -6.20 -4.34 5.18
CA LEU A 19 -5.97 -2.98 4.71
C LEU A 19 -6.83 -2.00 5.51
N ARG A 20 -6.28 -0.81 5.77
CA ARG A 20 -7.02 0.28 6.42
C ARG A 20 -6.72 1.61 5.75
N VAL A 21 -7.75 2.33 5.30
CA VAL A 21 -7.59 3.70 4.80
C VAL A 21 -7.08 4.58 5.93
N LEU A 22 -5.99 5.31 5.69
CA LEU A 22 -5.40 6.24 6.65
C LEU A 22 -6.15 7.57 6.61
N ASP A 23 -6.38 8.15 7.78
CA ASP A 23 -7.06 9.44 7.88
C ASP A 23 -6.10 10.57 7.51
N SER A 24 -6.38 11.24 6.40
CA SER A 24 -5.57 12.34 5.88
C SER A 24 -6.45 13.41 5.21
N PRO A 25 -7.35 14.08 5.97
CA PRO A 25 -8.35 14.98 5.40
C PRO A 25 -7.74 16.22 4.75
N GLY A 26 -6.50 16.57 5.12
CA GLY A 26 -5.73 17.65 4.49
C GLY A 26 -5.12 17.29 3.13
N ASN A 27 -5.23 16.05 2.66
CA ASN A 27 -4.72 15.61 1.36
C ASN A 27 -5.88 15.26 0.42
N PRO A 28 -6.28 16.17 -0.50
CA PRO A 28 -7.44 15.96 -1.36
C PRO A 28 -7.16 15.06 -2.57
N ILE A 29 -5.89 14.67 -2.82
CA ILE A 29 -5.49 13.97 -4.06
C ILE A 29 -4.99 12.56 -3.77
N SER A 30 -4.10 12.41 -2.77
CA SER A 30 -3.45 11.15 -2.46
C SER A 30 -3.99 10.54 -1.17
N ILE A 31 -4.15 9.23 -1.19
CA ILE A 31 -4.67 8.42 -0.10
C ILE A 31 -3.58 7.43 0.33
N GLY A 32 -3.38 7.33 1.64
CA GLY A 32 -2.62 6.25 2.25
C GLY A 32 -3.53 5.09 2.65
N VAL A 33 -3.11 3.87 2.38
CA VAL A 33 -3.78 2.64 2.80
C VAL A 33 -2.78 1.82 3.62
N GLY A 34 -2.94 1.81 4.93
CA GLY A 34 -2.13 1.02 5.85
C GLY A 34 -2.24 -0.46 5.53
N ILE A 35 -1.10 -1.16 5.59
CA ILE A 35 -0.95 -2.58 5.33
C ILE A 35 -0.68 -3.27 6.66
N GLY A 36 -1.57 -4.18 7.05
CA GLY A 36 -1.41 -5.00 8.25
C GLY A 36 -0.25 -5.98 8.16
N ASP A 37 0.17 -6.49 9.32
CA ASP A 37 1.14 -7.59 9.38
C ASP A 37 0.54 -8.88 8.81
N MET A 38 1.38 -9.86 8.43
CA MET A 38 0.87 -11.16 7.97
C MET A 38 0.10 -11.82 9.11
N PRO A 39 -1.05 -12.45 8.83
CA PRO A 39 -1.76 -13.26 9.83
C PRO A 39 -0.89 -14.40 10.38
N THR A 40 -0.07 -15.00 9.53
CA THR A 40 0.88 -16.06 9.90
C THR A 40 2.29 -15.74 9.39
N PRO A 41 3.33 -15.91 10.23
CA PRO A 41 4.71 -15.76 9.78
C PRO A 41 5.04 -16.81 8.72
N ALA A 42 5.37 -16.38 7.51
CA ALA A 42 5.89 -17.28 6.47
C ALA A 42 7.27 -17.81 6.87
N GLU A 43 7.60 -19.04 6.48
CA GLU A 43 8.94 -19.63 6.67
C GLU A 43 10.05 -18.75 6.09
N LYS A 44 9.72 -18.01 5.01
CA LYS A 44 10.56 -16.96 4.42
C LYS A 44 9.71 -15.71 4.19
N PRO A 45 9.68 -14.75 5.13
CA PRO A 45 8.88 -13.55 4.98
C PRO A 45 9.41 -12.71 3.82
N ARG A 46 8.54 -12.44 2.84
CA ARG A 46 8.83 -11.47 1.79
C ARG A 46 8.76 -10.06 2.38
N PRO A 47 9.70 -9.15 2.04
CA PRO A 47 9.57 -7.75 2.43
C PRO A 47 8.26 -7.18 1.90
N VAL A 48 7.60 -6.29 2.65
CA VAL A 48 6.35 -5.64 2.21
C VAL A 48 6.52 -4.92 0.87
N THR A 49 7.73 -4.45 0.55
CA THR A 49 8.05 -3.83 -0.74
C THR A 49 7.87 -4.77 -1.94
N PHE A 50 7.88 -6.09 -1.73
CA PHE A 50 7.59 -7.07 -2.78
C PHE A 50 6.15 -6.94 -3.31
N LEU A 51 5.22 -6.49 -2.47
CA LEU A 51 3.85 -6.14 -2.88
C LEU A 51 3.86 -5.14 -4.05
N GLY A 52 4.76 -4.15 -4.00
CA GLY A 52 4.92 -3.16 -5.05
C GLY A 52 5.33 -3.79 -6.38
N SER A 53 6.26 -4.74 -6.35
CA SER A 53 6.69 -5.50 -7.54
C SER A 53 5.55 -6.33 -8.13
N MET A 54 4.73 -6.97 -7.29
CA MET A 54 3.58 -7.77 -7.73
C MET A 54 2.47 -6.91 -8.35
N LEU A 55 2.21 -5.74 -7.78
CA LEU A 55 1.27 -4.76 -8.34
C LEU A 55 1.75 -4.26 -9.71
N TYR A 56 3.03 -3.90 -9.82
CA TYR A 56 3.63 -3.46 -11.08
C TYR A 56 3.52 -4.53 -12.18
N GLN A 57 3.81 -5.80 -11.85
CA GLN A 57 3.68 -6.92 -12.79
C GLN A 57 2.23 -7.12 -13.31
N ARG A 58 1.22 -6.69 -12.54
CA ARG A 58 -0.21 -6.74 -12.93
C ARG A 58 -0.69 -5.45 -13.56
N GLY A 59 0.22 -4.58 -13.99
CA GLY A 59 -0.09 -3.33 -14.68
C GLY A 59 -0.69 -2.26 -13.77
N VAL A 60 -0.46 -2.34 -12.44
CA VAL A 60 -0.75 -1.23 -11.54
C VAL A 60 0.46 -0.30 -11.51
N THR A 61 0.29 0.90 -12.08
CA THR A 61 1.32 1.95 -12.09
C THR A 61 0.92 3.08 -11.14
N GLY A 62 1.90 3.90 -10.73
CA GLY A 62 1.67 5.05 -9.85
C GLY A 62 1.42 4.73 -8.36
N ALA A 63 1.10 3.48 -8.02
CA ALA A 63 0.99 3.05 -6.64
C ALA A 63 2.38 2.85 -6.02
N ARG A 64 2.58 3.35 -4.79
CA ARG A 64 3.86 3.23 -4.07
C ARG A 64 3.65 2.54 -2.72
N VAL A 65 4.39 1.46 -2.49
CA VAL A 65 4.50 0.80 -1.18
C VAL A 65 5.61 1.45 -0.38
N VAL A 66 5.29 1.91 0.82
CA VAL A 66 6.20 2.56 1.75
C VAL A 66 6.39 1.65 2.96
N ALA A 67 7.61 1.14 3.11
CA ALA A 67 7.99 0.28 4.23
C ALA A 67 8.50 1.11 5.42
N ARG A 68 8.10 0.71 6.62
CA ARG A 68 8.61 1.23 7.90
C ARG A 68 10.12 1.08 7.96
N GLY A 69 10.79 2.11 8.47
CA GLY A 69 12.23 2.08 8.69
C GLY A 69 13.07 1.97 7.40
N ALA A 70 12.46 2.15 6.21
CA ALA A 70 13.21 2.23 4.97
C ALA A 70 14.29 3.31 5.08
N THR A 71 15.52 3.02 4.65
CA THR A 71 16.62 3.98 4.67
C THR A 71 17.05 4.32 3.25
N ALA A 72 17.44 5.57 3.04
CA ALA A 72 18.02 6.01 1.79
C ALA A 72 19.09 7.06 2.04
N LYS A 73 20.08 7.13 1.14
CA LYS A 73 21.08 8.20 1.12
C LYS A 73 20.91 9.00 -0.17
N VAL A 74 20.50 10.26 -0.05
CA VAL A 74 20.26 11.15 -1.19
C VAL A 74 21.12 12.39 -1.04
N ALA A 75 21.94 12.70 -2.05
CA ALA A 75 22.85 13.85 -2.04
C ALA A 75 23.73 13.95 -0.77
N GLY A 76 24.18 12.80 -0.24
CA GLY A 76 25.02 12.75 0.96
C GLY A 76 24.24 12.73 2.29
N LEU A 77 22.94 13.03 2.27
CA LEU A 77 22.07 13.03 3.46
C LEU A 77 21.44 11.64 3.66
N SER A 78 21.46 11.16 4.90
CA SER A 78 20.81 9.91 5.30
C SER A 78 19.41 10.19 5.79
N PHE A 79 18.43 9.45 5.26
CA PHE A 79 17.03 9.52 5.64
C PHE A 79 16.62 8.19 6.28
N THR A 80 15.99 8.28 7.45
CA THR A 80 15.28 7.17 8.09
C THR A 80 13.81 7.27 7.74
N GLY A 81 13.11 6.15 7.56
CA GLY A 81 11.72 6.16 7.10
C GLY A 81 11.53 6.80 5.72
N TYR A 82 12.51 6.66 4.83
CA TYR A 82 12.50 7.28 3.51
C TYR A 82 11.23 6.93 2.73
N GLY A 83 10.62 7.96 2.12
CA GLY A 83 9.34 7.86 1.44
C GLY A 83 8.13 8.15 2.34
N SER A 84 8.26 8.04 3.67
CA SER A 84 7.16 8.29 4.61
C SER A 84 7.04 9.72 5.15
N SER A 85 7.98 10.59 4.77
CA SER A 85 8.07 11.99 5.23
C SER A 85 8.21 12.15 6.74
N THR A 86 8.60 11.09 7.45
CA THR A 86 8.93 11.07 8.88
C THR A 86 9.88 9.90 9.14
N ASP A 87 10.66 9.97 10.23
CA ASP A 87 11.58 8.89 10.57
C ASP A 87 10.86 7.61 11.03
N ALA A 88 9.65 7.75 11.60
CA ALA A 88 8.90 6.64 12.21
C ALA A 88 7.38 6.77 12.05
N TYR A 89 6.85 6.46 10.85
CA TYR A 89 5.40 6.56 10.55
C TYR A 89 4.53 5.53 11.29
N GLY A 90 5.12 4.42 11.78
CA GLY A 90 4.45 3.42 12.62
C GLY A 90 3.73 2.29 11.89
N THR A 91 3.45 2.42 10.59
CA THR A 91 2.82 1.36 9.77
C THR A 91 3.39 1.33 8.35
N ASP A 92 3.40 0.15 7.73
CA ASP A 92 3.65 0.01 6.29
C ASP A 92 2.39 0.48 5.55
N TYR A 93 2.52 1.11 4.39
CA TYR A 93 1.33 1.56 3.67
C TYR A 93 1.53 1.62 2.15
N LEU A 94 0.43 1.46 1.43
CA LEU A 94 0.33 1.71 0.00
C LEU A 94 -0.21 3.12 -0.21
N THR A 95 0.25 3.80 -1.25
CA THR A 95 -0.34 5.05 -1.71
C THR A 95 -1.05 4.85 -3.04
N ALA A 96 -2.18 5.51 -3.20
CA ALA A 96 -2.88 5.70 -4.46
C ALA A 96 -3.33 7.16 -4.57
N ALA A 97 -3.60 7.64 -5.77
CA ALA A 97 -4.04 9.02 -5.98
C ALA A 97 -5.12 9.10 -7.06
N ALA A 98 -6.12 9.93 -6.84
CA ALA A 98 -7.11 10.29 -7.85
C ALA A 98 -6.64 11.57 -8.55
N ALA A 99 -5.72 11.41 -9.51
CA ALA A 99 -5.25 12.51 -10.33
C ALA A 99 -6.29 12.92 -11.37
N VAL A 100 -6.13 14.12 -11.93
CA VAL A 100 -6.98 14.61 -13.03
C VAL A 100 -6.93 13.63 -14.20
N GLY A 101 -8.11 13.25 -14.71
CA GLY A 101 -8.26 12.28 -15.80
C GLY A 101 -8.44 10.83 -15.36
N GLY A 102 -8.32 10.53 -14.06
CA GLY A 102 -8.61 9.20 -13.53
C GLY A 102 -10.09 8.82 -13.65
N THR A 103 -10.35 7.57 -14.01
CA THR A 103 -11.69 7.02 -14.22
C THR A 103 -12.14 6.13 -13.07
N ARG A 104 -13.45 5.89 -12.97
CA ARG A 104 -14.00 4.96 -11.96
C ARG A 104 -13.57 3.53 -12.25
N GLU A 105 -13.49 3.17 -13.53
CA GLU A 105 -13.09 1.86 -14.01
C GLU A 105 -11.64 1.55 -13.62
N GLU A 106 -10.74 2.53 -13.72
CA GLU A 106 -9.37 2.40 -13.21
C GLU A 106 -9.33 2.23 -11.69
N CYS A 107 -10.19 2.94 -10.95
CA CYS A 107 -10.28 2.78 -9.49
C CYS A 107 -10.77 1.37 -9.09
N VAL A 108 -11.74 0.81 -9.81
CA VAL A 108 -12.24 -0.57 -9.58
C VAL A 108 -11.17 -1.59 -9.95
N SER A 109 -10.58 -1.46 -11.14
CA SER A 109 -9.49 -2.33 -11.63
C SER A 109 -8.28 -2.33 -10.67
N PHE A 110 -7.92 -1.15 -10.14
CA PHE A 110 -6.91 -1.03 -9.10
C PHE A 110 -7.26 -1.86 -7.86
N CYS A 111 -8.48 -1.71 -7.32
CA CYS A 111 -8.91 -2.45 -6.13
C CYS A 111 -8.91 -3.97 -6.36
N ASP A 112 -9.36 -4.43 -7.53
CA ASP A 112 -9.40 -5.86 -7.87
C ASP A 112 -8.00 -6.46 -8.02
N ARG A 113 -7.05 -5.71 -8.61
CA ARG A 113 -5.65 -6.14 -8.71
C ARG A 113 -4.97 -6.16 -7.35
N VAL A 114 -5.21 -5.16 -6.49
CA VAL A 114 -4.70 -5.17 -5.11
C VAL A 114 -5.25 -6.38 -4.35
N TRP A 115 -6.55 -6.64 -4.45
CA TRP A 115 -7.17 -7.82 -3.84
C TRP A 115 -6.54 -9.13 -4.32
N GLN A 116 -6.35 -9.27 -5.64
CA GLN A 116 -5.72 -10.46 -6.21
C GLN A 116 -4.31 -10.65 -5.65
N VAL A 117 -3.48 -9.60 -5.67
CA VAL A 117 -2.10 -9.68 -5.19
C VAL A 117 -2.02 -10.07 -3.72
N LEU A 118 -2.88 -9.51 -2.87
CA LEU A 118 -2.88 -9.80 -1.44
C LEU A 118 -3.24 -11.27 -1.11
N ARG A 119 -3.98 -11.96 -1.98
CA ARG A 119 -4.30 -13.39 -1.82
C ARG A 119 -3.19 -14.33 -2.30
N GLU A 120 -2.22 -13.79 -3.02
CA GLU A 120 -1.07 -14.51 -3.59
C GLU A 120 0.23 -14.23 -2.80
N GLU A 121 0.17 -13.41 -1.75
CA GLU A 121 1.24 -13.24 -0.74
C GLU A 121 1.39 -14.48 0.18
#